data_AF-A0A1Y5DWJ8-F1
#
_entry.id   AF-A0A1Y5DWJ8-F1
#
_cell.length_a   1.000
_cell.length_b   1.000
_cell.length_c   1.000
_cell.angle_alpha   90.00
_cell.angle_beta   90.00
_cell.angle_gamma   90.00
#
_symmetry.space_group_name_H-M   'P 1'
#
loop_
_entity.id
_entity.type
_entity.pdbx_description
1 polymer ?
#
loop_
_entity_poly.entity_id
_entity_poly.type
_entity_poly.pdbx_seq_one_letter_code
_entity_poly.pdbx_strand_id
1 'polypeptide(L)'
;MSVSRFALCISLYSAIFVATSIFSPSAQAQEWVYTTVAGDNLWNLSEQHLDSVTRFKQLQKLNNIENPRQMQPGTRLRVPLKWIRSNPVPAEISEIRGEAKLLRAADNSVHPIKEGSQIQLGDRIRSGADTTLAIRFADNTVLTLYSDSLIRFDHLSAHGTTGMVDSRLHLLKGRMDTRVTPASGPGSRFEIETPSAISAVRGTEYRATVADEGKLSNIEVLHGKVVVRGADKKRLIKAGYGTQVA
;
A
#
# COMPACT_ATOMS: atom_id res chain seq x y z
N MET A 1 70.52 56.58 2.38
CA MET A 1 71.06 55.55 3.31
C MET A 1 69.88 55.08 4.14
N SER A 2 69.24 53.96 3.80
CA SER A 2 69.55 52.60 4.30
C SER A 2 69.30 52.48 5.82
N VAL A 3 68.49 51.58 6.41
CA VAL A 3 67.74 50.40 5.96
C VAL A 3 66.69 50.01 7.05
N SER A 4 65.58 49.43 6.57
CA SER A 4 64.54 48.57 7.17
C SER A 4 64.83 47.77 8.47
N ARG A 5 63.77 47.55 9.29
CA ARG A 5 63.29 46.21 9.69
C ARG A 5 61.77 46.20 9.98
N PHE A 6 60.97 45.59 9.11
CA PHE A 6 59.58 45.18 9.40
C PHE A 6 59.52 43.64 9.46
N ALA A 7 58.99 43.11 10.57
CA ALA A 7 58.83 41.68 10.81
C ALA A 7 57.54 41.15 10.17
N LEU A 8 57.64 40.03 9.45
CA LEU A 8 56.54 39.32 8.81
C LEU A 8 56.06 38.20 9.74
N CYS A 9 54.85 38.31 10.28
CA CYS A 9 54.17 37.25 11.04
C CYS A 9 53.35 36.38 10.07
N ILE A 10 53.70 35.11 9.93
CA ILE A 10 52.96 34.13 9.13
C ILE A 10 52.01 33.38 10.08
N SER A 11 50.70 33.54 9.91
CA SER A 11 49.67 32.82 10.65
C SER A 11 49.29 31.52 9.93
N LEU A 12 49.57 30.36 10.53
CA LEU A 12 49.08 29.06 10.08
C LEU A 12 47.58 28.91 10.40
N TYR A 13 46.74 28.72 9.38
CA TYR A 13 45.35 28.29 9.54
C TYR A 13 45.29 26.75 9.53
N SER A 14 44.95 26.13 10.65
CA SER A 14 44.63 24.71 10.75
C SER A 14 43.21 24.45 10.21
N ALA A 15 43.10 23.69 9.13
CA ALA A 15 41.82 23.24 8.59
C ALA A 15 41.26 22.09 9.44
N ILE A 16 40.14 22.34 10.13
CA ILE A 16 39.39 21.33 10.87
C ILE A 16 38.51 20.57 9.87
N PHE A 17 38.89 19.32 9.56
CA PHE A 17 38.05 18.39 8.81
C PHE A 17 36.92 17.88 9.71
N VAL A 18 35.73 18.48 9.60
CA VAL A 18 34.51 17.95 10.22
C VAL A 18 34.05 16.77 9.37
N ALA A 19 34.35 15.55 9.82
CA ALA A 19 33.82 14.33 9.22
C ALA A 19 32.31 14.26 9.48
N THR A 20 31.51 14.62 8.48
CA THR A 20 30.05 14.45 8.51
C THR A 20 29.73 12.97 8.37
N SER A 21 29.43 12.31 9.49
CA SER A 21 28.92 10.95 9.50
C SER A 21 27.57 10.91 8.79
N ILE A 22 27.53 10.33 7.60
CA ILE A 22 26.30 10.04 6.86
C ILE A 22 25.55 8.97 7.67
N PHE A 23 24.53 9.38 8.42
CA PHE A 23 23.55 8.47 8.98
C PHE A 23 22.75 7.87 7.83
N SER A 24 23.18 6.71 7.34
CA SER A 24 22.34 5.88 6.47
C SER A 24 21.17 5.38 7.32
N PRO A 25 19.91 5.77 7.02
CA PRO A 25 18.77 5.16 7.69
C PRO A 25 18.81 3.67 7.40
N SER A 26 18.96 2.85 8.44
CA SER A 26 18.78 1.41 8.30
C SER A 26 17.36 1.18 7.80
N ALA A 27 17.21 0.37 6.75
CA ALA A 27 15.91 -0.09 6.30
C ALA A 27 15.30 -0.95 7.41
N GLN A 28 14.63 -0.31 8.38
CA GLN A 28 13.87 -1.03 9.39
C GLN A 28 12.78 -1.81 8.66
N ALA A 29 12.80 -3.13 8.81
CA ALA A 29 11.72 -3.96 8.31
C ALA A 29 10.42 -3.45 8.95
N GLN A 30 9.38 -3.23 8.15
CA GLN A 30 8.07 -2.89 8.70
C GLN A 30 7.60 -4.04 9.60
N GLU A 31 7.02 -3.68 10.74
CA GLU A 31 6.59 -4.60 11.78
C GLU A 31 5.13 -4.36 12.11
N TRP A 32 4.36 -5.43 12.24
CA TRP A 32 3.06 -5.42 12.88
C TRP A 32 3.23 -5.61 14.38
N VAL A 33 2.48 -4.87 15.18
CA VAL A 33 2.43 -5.03 16.63
C VAL A 33 1.18 -5.82 16.98
N TYR A 34 1.37 -7.06 17.40
CA TYR A 34 0.30 -7.90 17.92
C TYR A 34 0.16 -7.69 19.43
N THR A 35 -1.08 -7.61 19.92
CA THR A 35 -1.36 -7.58 21.35
C THR A 35 -1.94 -8.92 21.75
N THR A 36 -1.25 -9.64 22.62
CA THR A 36 -1.66 -10.97 23.04
C THR A 36 -2.95 -10.94 23.84
N VAL A 37 -3.74 -11.99 23.70
CA VAL A 37 -4.98 -12.24 24.44
C VAL A 37 -4.84 -13.47 25.34
N ALA A 38 -5.85 -13.72 26.18
CA ALA A 38 -5.87 -14.89 27.05
C ALA A 38 -5.81 -16.19 26.22
N GLY A 39 -4.86 -17.06 26.57
CA GLY A 39 -4.63 -18.34 25.87
C GLY A 39 -3.52 -18.31 24.82
N ASP A 40 -2.93 -17.15 24.53
CA ASP A 40 -1.86 -17.03 23.55
C ASP A 40 -0.54 -17.67 24.00
N ASN A 41 0.15 -18.24 23.03
CA ASN A 41 1.53 -18.69 23.11
C ASN A 41 2.23 -18.38 21.77
N LEU A 42 3.56 -18.55 21.68
CA LEU A 42 4.24 -18.24 20.42
C LEU A 42 3.97 -19.28 19.32
N TRP A 43 3.55 -20.50 19.65
CA TRP A 43 3.22 -21.54 18.66
C TRP A 43 1.90 -21.25 17.95
N ASN A 44 0.81 -21.02 18.70
CA ASN A 44 -0.51 -20.76 18.10
C ASN A 44 -0.50 -19.44 17.30
N LEU A 45 0.18 -18.41 17.79
CA LEU A 45 0.38 -17.16 17.06
C LEU A 45 1.11 -17.42 15.73
N SER A 46 2.19 -18.22 15.79
CA SER A 46 2.96 -18.56 14.58
C SER A 46 2.15 -19.37 13.58
N GLU A 47 1.37 -20.33 14.07
CA GLU A 47 0.48 -21.16 13.25
C GLU A 47 -0.63 -20.33 12.59
N GLN A 48 -1.25 -19.43 13.35
CA GLN A 48 -2.37 -18.62 12.89
C GLN A 48 -1.96 -17.51 11.92
N HIS A 49 -0.84 -16.81 12.19
CA HIS A 49 -0.50 -15.58 11.48
C HIS A 49 0.72 -15.68 10.58
N LEU A 50 1.66 -16.59 10.85
CA LEU A 50 2.96 -16.59 10.17
C LEU A 50 3.03 -17.60 9.05
N ASP A 51 3.97 -17.40 8.13
CA ASP A 51 4.22 -18.32 7.02
C ASP A 51 4.83 -19.68 7.46
N SER A 52 5.37 -19.74 8.68
CA SER A 52 5.94 -20.96 9.27
C SER A 52 5.75 -20.97 10.78
N VAL A 53 5.24 -22.08 11.30
CA VAL A 53 5.09 -22.33 12.74
C VAL A 53 6.44 -22.17 13.46
N THR A 54 7.55 -22.57 12.82
CA THR A 54 8.89 -22.53 13.43
C THR A 54 9.39 -21.12 13.75
N ARG A 55 8.74 -20.08 13.20
CA ARG A 55 9.06 -18.66 13.49
C ARG A 55 8.89 -18.27 14.95
N PHE A 56 8.21 -19.08 15.75
CA PHE A 56 8.09 -18.87 17.20
C PHE A 56 9.46 -18.64 17.86
N LYS A 57 10.52 -19.36 17.41
CA LYS A 57 11.89 -19.20 17.95
C LYS A 57 12.47 -17.83 17.63
N GLN A 58 12.29 -17.37 16.39
CA GLN A 58 12.75 -16.05 15.96
C GLN A 58 11.95 -14.94 16.65
N LEU A 59 10.64 -15.12 16.82
CA LEU A 59 9.79 -14.18 17.57
C LEU A 59 10.19 -14.08 19.03
N GLN A 60 10.49 -15.22 19.67
CA GLN A 60 10.95 -15.26 21.06
C GLN A 60 12.22 -14.41 21.22
N LYS A 61 13.21 -14.63 20.35
CA LYS A 61 14.46 -13.88 20.37
C LYS A 61 14.25 -12.39 20.05
N LEU A 62 13.41 -12.06 19.06
CA LEU A 62 13.15 -10.69 18.65
C LEU A 62 12.49 -9.86 19.77
N ASN A 63 11.60 -10.48 20.54
CA ASN A 63 10.79 -9.82 21.55
C ASN A 63 11.31 -10.05 22.99
N ASN A 64 12.46 -10.72 23.16
CA ASN A 64 13.02 -11.07 24.46
C ASN A 64 12.02 -11.80 25.38
N ILE A 65 11.31 -12.78 24.84
CA ILE A 65 10.26 -13.50 25.57
C ILE A 65 10.86 -14.62 26.43
N GLU A 66 10.70 -14.50 27.74
CA GLU A 66 11.17 -15.50 28.72
C GLU A 66 10.36 -16.79 28.64
N ASN A 67 9.02 -16.70 28.70
CA ASN A 67 8.12 -17.85 28.65
C ASN A 67 7.30 -17.88 27.36
N PRO A 68 7.70 -18.67 26.34
CA PRO A 68 7.01 -18.70 25.05
C PRO A 68 5.73 -19.56 25.05
N ARG A 69 5.51 -20.37 26.10
CA ARG A 69 4.36 -21.29 26.19
C ARG A 69 3.12 -20.65 26.78
N GLN A 70 3.26 -19.52 27.46
CA GLN A 70 2.15 -18.78 28.06
C GLN A 70 2.47 -17.30 28.00
N MET A 71 1.75 -16.57 27.17
CA MET A 71 1.88 -15.12 27.08
C MET A 71 0.98 -14.44 28.10
N GLN A 72 1.46 -13.35 28.69
CA GLN A 72 0.61 -12.47 29.49
C GLN A 72 -0.32 -11.70 28.54
N PRO A 73 -1.65 -11.66 28.76
CA PRO A 73 -2.56 -10.83 27.98
C PRO A 73 -2.12 -9.36 27.99
N GLY A 74 -2.21 -8.69 26.84
CA GLY A 74 -1.77 -7.31 26.66
C GLY A 74 -0.29 -7.15 26.28
N THR A 75 0.50 -8.24 26.24
CA THR A 75 1.89 -8.20 25.77
C THR A 75 1.94 -7.76 24.31
N ARG A 76 2.78 -6.77 24.00
CA ARG A 76 2.96 -6.26 22.64
C ARG A 76 4.13 -6.98 21.96
N LEU A 77 3.83 -7.78 20.96
CA LEU A 77 4.79 -8.51 20.15
C LEU A 77 5.04 -7.79 18.83
N ARG A 78 6.32 -7.50 18.56
CA ARG A 78 6.80 -7.02 17.27
C ARG A 78 6.94 -8.20 16.33
N VAL A 79 6.25 -8.14 15.20
CA VAL A 79 6.23 -9.18 14.18
C VAL A 79 6.62 -8.56 12.83
N PRO A 80 7.81 -8.88 12.29
CA PRO A 80 8.22 -8.40 10.97
C PRO A 80 7.20 -8.80 9.90
N LEU A 81 6.74 -7.87 9.06
CA LEU A 81 5.69 -8.14 8.06
C LEU A 81 6.08 -9.29 7.11
N LYS A 82 7.36 -9.40 6.76
CA LYS A 82 7.91 -10.47 5.92
C LYS A 82 7.78 -11.88 6.50
N TRP A 83 7.38 -12.00 7.77
CA TRP A 83 7.14 -13.28 8.45
C TRP A 83 5.67 -13.66 8.46
N ILE A 84 4.79 -12.70 8.20
CA ILE A 84 3.34 -12.88 8.22
C ILE A 84 2.93 -13.54 6.91
N ARG A 85 2.09 -14.57 7.01
CA ARG A 85 1.57 -15.29 5.86
C ARG A 85 0.81 -14.31 4.96
N SER A 86 1.14 -14.29 3.67
CA SER A 86 0.42 -13.51 2.67
C SER A 86 -0.26 -14.45 1.70
N ASN A 87 -1.59 -14.43 1.68
CA ASN A 87 -2.38 -15.30 0.82
C ASN A 87 -3.11 -14.45 -0.24
N PRO A 88 -3.19 -14.91 -1.50
CA PRO A 88 -4.10 -14.30 -2.47
C PRO A 88 -5.54 -14.32 -1.95
N VAL A 89 -6.23 -13.19 -2.03
CA VAL A 89 -7.65 -13.08 -1.65
C VAL A 89 -8.39 -12.38 -2.77
N PRO A 90 -9.46 -12.96 -3.34
CA PRO A 90 -10.19 -12.33 -4.43
C PRO A 90 -10.98 -11.10 -3.95
N ALA A 91 -11.23 -10.18 -4.89
CA ALA A 91 -12.29 -9.19 -4.75
C ALA A 91 -13.60 -9.76 -5.35
N GLU A 92 -14.73 -9.14 -5.03
CA GLU A 92 -16.04 -9.61 -5.44
C GLU A 92 -16.86 -8.48 -6.07
N ILE A 93 -17.61 -8.79 -7.13
CA ILE A 93 -18.61 -7.89 -7.70
C ILE A 93 -19.81 -7.87 -6.77
N SER A 94 -19.98 -6.79 -6.02
CA SER A 94 -21.12 -6.60 -5.10
C SER A 94 -22.36 -6.05 -5.78
N GLU A 95 -22.22 -5.33 -6.90
CA GLU A 95 -23.34 -4.81 -7.67
C GLU A 95 -22.91 -4.57 -9.12
N ILE A 96 -23.83 -4.74 -10.07
CA ILE A 96 -23.62 -4.37 -11.47
C ILE A 96 -24.92 -3.90 -12.13
N ARG A 97 -24.82 -2.79 -12.84
CA ARG A 97 -25.82 -2.30 -13.79
C ARG A 97 -25.14 -2.11 -15.15
N GLY A 98 -25.73 -2.65 -16.22
CA GLY A 98 -25.11 -2.69 -17.54
C GLY A 98 -24.28 -3.97 -17.75
N GLU A 99 -23.34 -3.93 -18.69
CA GLU A 99 -22.55 -5.10 -19.09
C GLU A 99 -21.06 -4.87 -18.90
N ALA A 100 -20.37 -5.83 -18.29
CA ALA A 100 -18.93 -5.82 -18.17
C ALA A 100 -18.34 -7.20 -18.47
N LYS A 101 -17.08 -7.21 -18.90
CA LYS A 101 -16.33 -8.42 -19.22
C LYS A 101 -15.13 -8.54 -18.28
N LEU A 102 -14.95 -9.73 -17.73
CA LEU A 102 -13.79 -10.15 -16.95
C LEU A 102 -12.86 -10.93 -17.88
N LEU A 103 -11.61 -10.47 -17.99
CA LEU A 103 -10.53 -11.17 -18.67
C LEU A 103 -9.65 -11.82 -17.60
N ARG A 104 -9.60 -13.15 -17.60
CA ARG A 104 -8.81 -13.92 -16.64
C ARG A 104 -7.33 -13.83 -16.94
N ALA A 105 -6.51 -13.63 -15.90
CA ALA A 105 -5.06 -13.60 -16.04
C ALA A 105 -4.46 -14.97 -16.37
N ALA A 106 -5.07 -16.04 -15.85
CA ALA A 106 -4.53 -17.39 -15.91
C ALA A 106 -4.49 -17.97 -17.33
N ASP A 107 -5.51 -17.68 -18.14
CA ASP A 107 -5.73 -18.31 -19.45
C ASP A 107 -6.20 -17.33 -20.54
N ASN A 108 -6.32 -16.03 -20.25
CA ASN A 108 -6.88 -15.01 -21.14
C ASN A 108 -8.33 -15.28 -21.58
N SER A 109 -9.07 -16.13 -20.87
CA SER A 109 -10.50 -16.33 -21.11
C SER A 109 -11.31 -15.07 -20.77
N VAL A 110 -12.38 -14.83 -21.54
CA VAL A 110 -13.26 -13.68 -21.35
C VAL A 110 -14.63 -14.18 -20.89
N HIS A 111 -15.08 -13.68 -19.75
CA HIS A 111 -16.36 -14.03 -19.15
C HIS A 111 -17.23 -12.79 -18.92
N PRO A 112 -18.57 -12.89 -19.05
CA PRO A 112 -19.46 -11.84 -18.57
C PRO A 112 -19.37 -11.72 -17.05
N ILE A 113 -19.51 -10.49 -16.55
CA ILE A 113 -19.58 -10.22 -15.12
C ILE A 113 -21.04 -10.22 -14.66
N LYS A 114 -21.28 -10.85 -13.51
CA LYS A 114 -22.53 -10.78 -12.73
C LYS A 114 -22.21 -10.52 -11.26
N GLU A 115 -23.22 -10.16 -10.47
CA GLU A 115 -23.09 -10.10 -9.01
C GLU A 115 -22.56 -11.42 -8.44
N GLY A 116 -21.69 -11.32 -7.43
CA GLY A 116 -20.96 -12.45 -6.84
C GLY A 116 -19.77 -12.96 -7.65
N SER A 117 -19.51 -12.41 -8.84
CA SER A 117 -18.32 -12.82 -9.61
C SER A 117 -17.05 -12.45 -8.85
N GLN A 118 -16.12 -13.42 -8.75
CA GLN A 118 -14.83 -13.19 -8.10
C GLN A 118 -13.76 -12.73 -9.09
N ILE A 119 -12.95 -11.77 -8.63
CA ILE A 119 -11.84 -11.17 -9.34
C ILE A 119 -10.55 -11.62 -8.66
N GLN A 120 -9.67 -12.23 -9.43
CA GLN A 120 -8.41 -12.75 -8.95
C GLN A 120 -7.26 -11.81 -9.28
N LEU A 121 -6.12 -12.03 -8.63
CA LEU A 121 -4.88 -11.34 -8.95
C LEU A 121 -4.55 -11.50 -10.43
N GLY A 122 -4.22 -10.38 -11.08
CA GLY A 122 -3.87 -10.26 -12.49
C GLY A 122 -5.06 -10.06 -13.42
N ASP A 123 -6.30 -10.28 -12.96
CA ASP A 123 -7.49 -10.17 -13.81
C ASP A 123 -7.67 -8.73 -14.30
N ARG A 124 -8.44 -8.58 -15.39
CA ARG A 124 -8.87 -7.28 -15.91
C ARG A 124 -10.37 -7.21 -16.05
N ILE A 125 -10.94 -6.05 -15.76
CA ILE A 125 -12.35 -5.76 -16.02
C ILE A 125 -12.44 -4.66 -17.07
N ARG A 126 -13.27 -4.90 -18.08
CA ARG A 126 -13.71 -3.90 -19.05
C ARG A 126 -15.21 -3.67 -18.90
N SER A 127 -15.60 -2.47 -18.49
CA SER A 127 -17.00 -2.04 -18.49
C SER A 127 -17.43 -1.60 -19.89
N GLY A 128 -18.68 -1.88 -20.26
CA GLY A 128 -19.30 -1.40 -21.48
C GLY A 128 -19.83 0.03 -21.34
N ALA A 129 -20.62 0.45 -22.33
CA ALA A 129 -21.41 1.67 -22.26
C ALA A 129 -22.49 1.55 -21.17
N ASP A 130 -22.92 2.69 -20.63
CA ASP A 130 -24.00 2.78 -19.61
C ASP A 130 -23.88 1.77 -18.46
N THR A 131 -22.64 1.51 -18.04
CA THR A 131 -22.29 0.48 -17.07
C THR A 131 -21.77 1.09 -15.79
N THR A 132 -22.18 0.54 -14.66
CA THR A 132 -21.61 0.84 -13.34
C THR A 132 -21.53 -0.47 -12.56
N LEU A 133 -20.38 -0.77 -11.99
CA LEU A 133 -20.22 -1.92 -11.11
C LEU A 133 -19.49 -1.53 -9.83
N ALA A 134 -19.94 -2.11 -8.72
CA ALA A 134 -19.31 -2.00 -7.42
C ALA A 134 -18.51 -3.26 -7.13
N ILE A 135 -17.28 -3.06 -6.68
CA ILE A 135 -16.31 -4.11 -6.37
C ILE A 135 -15.94 -3.99 -4.90
N ARG A 136 -16.17 -5.05 -4.14
CA ARG A 136 -15.84 -5.14 -2.72
C ARG A 136 -14.56 -5.94 -2.53
N PHE A 137 -13.63 -5.37 -1.76
CA PHE A 137 -12.35 -5.99 -1.40
C PHE A 137 -12.44 -6.67 -0.03
N ALA A 138 -11.43 -7.46 0.31
CA ALA A 138 -11.37 -8.24 1.55
C ALA A 138 -11.37 -7.38 2.84
N ASP A 139 -10.94 -6.11 2.75
CA ASP A 139 -10.99 -5.13 3.84
C ASP A 139 -12.30 -4.31 3.86
N ASN A 140 -13.29 -4.71 3.07
CA ASN A 140 -14.55 -3.99 2.83
C ASN A 140 -14.40 -2.63 2.13
N THR A 141 -13.23 -2.32 1.58
CA THR A 141 -13.11 -1.21 0.63
C THR A 141 -14.06 -1.48 -0.55
N VAL A 142 -14.74 -0.42 -1.01
CA VAL A 142 -15.61 -0.49 -2.20
C VAL A 142 -15.05 0.41 -3.29
N LEU A 143 -14.90 -0.14 -4.50
CA LEU A 143 -14.58 0.60 -5.71
C LEU A 143 -15.77 0.56 -6.65
N THR A 144 -16.17 1.72 -7.16
CA THR A 144 -17.18 1.85 -8.22
C THR A 144 -16.46 2.13 -9.53
N LEU A 145 -16.57 1.22 -10.49
CA LEU A 145 -16.05 1.40 -11.85
C LEU A 145 -17.20 1.85 -12.76
N TYR A 146 -16.98 2.93 -13.50
CA TYR A 146 -17.99 3.49 -14.41
C TYR A 146 -17.83 2.96 -15.84
N SER A 147 -18.69 3.42 -16.75
CA SER A 147 -18.70 3.05 -18.17
C SER A 147 -17.34 3.25 -18.84
N ASP A 148 -17.12 2.52 -19.93
CA ASP A 148 -15.99 2.69 -20.83
C ASP A 148 -14.61 2.65 -20.15
N SER A 149 -14.53 1.88 -19.07
CA SER A 149 -13.37 1.81 -18.21
C SER A 149 -12.65 0.46 -18.34
N LEU A 150 -11.35 0.50 -18.12
CA LEU A 150 -10.49 -0.69 -18.10
C LEU A 150 -9.62 -0.63 -16.85
N ILE A 151 -9.74 -1.64 -16.00
CA ILE A 151 -8.97 -1.76 -14.76
C ILE A 151 -8.30 -3.13 -14.68
N ARG A 152 -7.09 -3.18 -14.12
CA ARG A 152 -6.31 -4.40 -13.84
C ARG A 152 -6.06 -4.51 -12.34
N PHE A 153 -6.05 -5.73 -11.84
CA PHE A 153 -5.87 -6.05 -10.42
C PHE A 153 -4.48 -6.62 -10.18
N ASP A 154 -3.47 -5.75 -10.09
CA ASP A 154 -2.05 -6.14 -10.11
C ASP A 154 -1.62 -6.91 -8.86
N HIS A 155 -2.28 -6.64 -7.74
CA HIS A 155 -2.09 -7.40 -6.51
C HIS A 155 -3.35 -7.44 -5.67
N LEU A 156 -3.69 -8.62 -5.16
CA LEU A 156 -4.78 -8.84 -4.22
C LEU A 156 -4.35 -9.90 -3.21
N SER A 157 -3.99 -9.48 -2.00
CA SER A 157 -3.61 -10.40 -0.94
C SER A 157 -4.03 -9.89 0.43
N ALA A 158 -4.04 -10.82 1.41
CA ALA A 158 -4.24 -10.50 2.80
C ALA A 158 -3.19 -11.19 3.67
N HIS A 159 -2.80 -10.50 4.73
CA HIS A 159 -1.85 -11.00 5.72
C HIS A 159 -2.57 -11.85 6.76
N GLY A 160 -2.77 -13.14 6.47
CA GLY A 160 -3.44 -14.10 7.35
C GLY A 160 -4.79 -13.57 7.86
N THR A 161 -5.01 -13.68 9.17
CA THR A 161 -6.23 -13.17 9.85
C THR A 161 -6.03 -11.79 10.49
N THR A 162 -4.99 -11.05 10.12
CA THR A 162 -4.66 -9.75 10.75
C THR A 162 -5.58 -8.60 10.33
N GLY A 163 -6.42 -8.80 9.31
CA GLY A 163 -7.21 -7.74 8.68
C GLY A 163 -6.41 -6.77 7.81
N MET A 164 -5.10 -6.97 7.66
CA MET A 164 -4.28 -6.21 6.72
C MET A 164 -4.40 -6.79 5.30
N VAL A 165 -4.84 -5.96 4.35
CA VAL A 165 -5.04 -6.31 2.94
C VAL A 165 -4.13 -5.44 2.07
N ASP A 166 -3.48 -6.04 1.08
CA ASP A 166 -2.71 -5.36 0.03
C ASP A 166 -3.45 -5.48 -1.30
N SER A 167 -4.08 -4.38 -1.71
CA SER A 167 -4.75 -4.23 -3.00
C SER A 167 -4.05 -3.16 -3.83
N ARG A 168 -3.54 -3.56 -5.00
CA ARG A 168 -2.88 -2.68 -5.95
C ARG A 168 -3.56 -2.81 -7.29
N LEU A 169 -4.10 -1.70 -7.78
CA LEU A 169 -4.95 -1.66 -8.95
C LEU A 169 -4.37 -0.70 -9.97
N HIS A 170 -4.62 -0.97 -11.25
CA HIS A 170 -4.21 -0.11 -12.35
C HIS A 170 -5.44 0.27 -13.18
N LEU A 171 -5.89 1.51 -13.07
CA LEU A 171 -6.92 2.08 -13.93
C LEU A 171 -6.26 2.52 -15.24
N LEU A 172 -6.46 1.72 -16.29
CA LEU A 172 -5.85 1.93 -17.60
C LEU A 172 -6.65 2.93 -18.46
N LYS A 173 -7.98 2.96 -18.28
CA LYS A 173 -8.89 3.84 -19.00
C LYS A 173 -10.13 4.12 -18.16
N GLY A 174 -10.72 5.29 -18.35
CA GLY A 174 -12.05 5.62 -17.86
C GLY A 174 -12.02 6.20 -16.46
N ARG A 175 -13.01 5.88 -15.63
CA ARG A 175 -13.21 6.50 -14.32
C ARG A 175 -13.58 5.49 -13.26
N MET A 176 -13.12 5.75 -12.05
CA MET A 176 -13.60 5.09 -10.85
C MET A 176 -13.69 6.03 -9.65
N ASP A 177 -14.52 5.63 -8.71
CA ASP A 177 -14.59 6.21 -7.38
C ASP A 177 -14.29 5.10 -6.35
N THR A 178 -13.79 5.45 -5.17
CA THR A 178 -13.59 4.48 -4.09
C THR A 178 -14.01 5.04 -2.75
N ARG A 179 -14.42 4.14 -1.86
CA ARG A 179 -14.58 4.35 -0.43
C ARG A 179 -13.62 3.38 0.26
N VAL A 180 -12.41 3.86 0.56
CA VAL A 180 -11.33 3.01 1.09
C VAL A 180 -11.48 2.87 2.60
N THR A 181 -11.52 1.63 3.08
CA THR A 181 -11.52 1.33 4.52
C THR A 181 -10.21 1.82 5.16
N PRO A 182 -10.24 2.43 6.36
CA PRO A 182 -9.02 2.78 7.07
C PRO A 182 -8.12 1.55 7.26
N ALA A 183 -6.81 1.75 7.05
CA ALA A 183 -5.84 0.68 7.14
C ALA A 183 -5.78 0.04 8.54
N SER A 184 -5.97 -1.27 8.61
CA SER A 184 -5.88 -2.09 9.83
C SER A 184 -4.46 -2.22 10.39
N GLY A 185 -3.43 -1.94 9.59
CA GLY A 185 -2.04 -2.02 10.04
C GLY A 185 -1.01 -1.58 9.01
N PRO A 186 0.29 -1.76 9.31
CA PRO A 186 1.39 -1.34 8.44
C PRO A 186 1.48 -2.16 7.15
N GLY A 187 0.97 -3.40 7.15
CA GLY A 187 0.83 -4.21 5.94
C GLY A 187 -0.42 -3.91 5.11
N SER A 188 -1.34 -3.07 5.61
CA SER A 188 -2.50 -2.63 4.81
C SER A 188 -2.04 -1.61 3.77
N ARG A 189 -2.36 -1.91 2.51
CA ARG A 189 -1.98 -1.10 1.35
C ARG A 189 -3.12 -1.08 0.35
N PHE A 190 -3.56 0.12 0.00
CA PHE A 190 -4.49 0.34 -1.10
C PHE A 190 -3.84 1.37 -2.03
N GLU A 191 -3.41 0.91 -3.20
CA GLU A 191 -2.76 1.75 -4.18
C GLU A 191 -3.47 1.65 -5.52
N ILE A 192 -3.64 2.82 -6.13
CA ILE A 192 -4.19 2.92 -7.46
C ILE A 192 -3.17 3.62 -8.34
N GLU A 193 -2.87 2.97 -9.45
CA GLU A 193 -2.07 3.49 -10.52
C GLU A 193 -2.96 3.88 -11.69
N THR A 194 -2.63 5.01 -12.29
CA THR A 194 -3.05 5.45 -13.61
C THR A 194 -1.79 5.67 -14.44
N PRO A 195 -1.87 5.81 -15.78
CA PRO A 195 -0.65 5.89 -16.59
C PRO A 195 0.29 7.05 -16.22
N SER A 196 -0.24 8.16 -15.69
CA SER A 196 0.56 9.32 -15.27
C SER A 196 0.71 9.49 -13.74
N ALA A 197 0.07 8.65 -12.91
CA ALA A 197 0.11 8.84 -11.46
C ALA A 197 -0.07 7.57 -10.62
N ILE A 198 0.54 7.56 -9.43
CA ILE A 198 0.33 6.57 -8.38
C ILE A 198 -0.27 7.26 -7.15
N SER A 199 -1.40 6.73 -6.69
CA SER A 199 -2.14 7.21 -5.52
C SER A 199 -2.07 6.18 -4.39
N ALA A 200 -1.42 6.55 -3.28
CA ALA A 200 -1.46 5.78 -2.05
C ALA A 200 -2.61 6.28 -1.15
N VAL A 201 -3.57 5.41 -0.88
CA VAL A 201 -4.87 5.78 -0.31
C VAL A 201 -5.07 5.10 1.04
N ARG A 202 -5.53 5.85 2.05
CA ARG A 202 -5.84 5.32 3.38
C ARG A 202 -7.08 6.01 3.92
N GLY A 203 -8.18 5.28 4.16
CA GLY A 203 -9.38 5.83 4.80
C GLY A 203 -9.96 7.04 4.05
N THR A 204 -10.10 6.96 2.73
CA THR A 204 -10.36 8.12 1.87
C THR A 204 -11.45 7.79 0.85
N GLU A 205 -12.33 8.75 0.61
CA GLU A 205 -13.23 8.75 -0.53
C GLU A 205 -12.60 9.58 -1.64
N TYR A 206 -12.25 8.95 -2.75
CA TYR A 206 -11.51 9.62 -3.81
C TYR A 206 -11.89 9.07 -5.18
N ARG A 207 -11.69 9.91 -6.21
CA ARG A 207 -12.00 9.62 -7.60
C ARG A 207 -10.74 9.69 -8.45
N ALA A 208 -10.68 8.83 -9.46
CA ALA A 208 -9.65 8.88 -10.48
C ALA A 208 -10.28 8.78 -11.86
N THR A 209 -9.83 9.62 -12.79
CA THR A 209 -10.19 9.56 -14.21
C THR A 209 -8.93 9.59 -15.05
N VAL A 210 -8.86 8.70 -16.04
CA VAL A 210 -7.84 8.69 -17.08
C VAL A 210 -8.42 9.37 -18.32
N ALA A 211 -7.80 10.48 -18.73
CA ALA A 211 -8.20 11.32 -19.85
C ALA A 211 -7.08 11.42 -20.89
N ASP A 212 -7.40 12.03 -22.04
CA ASP A 212 -6.46 12.26 -23.16
C ASP A 212 -5.67 11.00 -23.54
N GLU A 213 -6.41 9.90 -23.77
CA GLU A 213 -5.84 8.60 -24.17
C GLU A 213 -4.78 8.04 -23.23
N GLY A 214 -4.84 8.38 -21.94
CA GLY A 214 -3.87 7.94 -20.94
C GLY A 214 -2.85 8.99 -20.53
N LYS A 215 -2.77 10.12 -21.23
CA LYS A 215 -1.77 11.16 -20.92
C LYS A 215 -2.09 11.92 -19.64
N LEU A 216 -3.37 12.05 -19.29
CA LEU A 216 -3.80 12.84 -18.14
C LEU A 216 -4.53 11.98 -17.10
N SER A 217 -4.17 12.19 -15.83
CA SER A 217 -4.87 11.61 -14.70
C SER A 217 -5.43 12.71 -13.82
N ASN A 218 -6.75 12.74 -13.67
CA ASN A 218 -7.44 13.63 -12.74
C ASN A 218 -7.73 12.84 -11.46
N ILE A 219 -7.26 13.35 -10.32
CA ILE A 219 -7.43 12.75 -9.00
C ILE A 219 -8.13 13.75 -8.10
N GLU A 220 -9.24 13.35 -7.50
CA GLU A 220 -10.07 14.21 -6.64
C GLU A 220 -10.32 13.54 -5.30
N VAL A 221 -10.22 14.28 -4.20
CA VAL A 221 -10.45 13.74 -2.85
C VAL A 221 -11.70 14.36 -2.25
N LEU A 222 -12.70 13.53 -1.98
CA LEU A 222 -13.96 13.95 -1.37
C LEU A 222 -13.87 13.93 0.16
N HIS A 223 -13.26 12.89 0.72
CA HIS A 223 -13.04 12.73 2.16
C HIS A 223 -11.66 12.13 2.43
N GLY A 224 -11.00 12.54 3.51
CA GLY A 224 -9.66 12.05 3.87
C GLY A 224 -8.54 12.78 3.15
N LYS A 225 -7.52 12.03 2.71
CA LYS A 225 -6.33 12.57 2.04
C LYS A 225 -5.61 11.50 1.22
N VAL A 226 -5.04 11.89 0.09
CA VAL A 226 -4.29 10.99 -0.81
C VAL A 226 -2.91 11.55 -1.05
N VAL A 227 -1.90 10.67 -1.04
CA VAL A 227 -0.58 11.01 -1.55
C VAL A 227 -0.50 10.58 -3.01
N VAL A 228 -0.38 11.57 -3.89
CA VAL A 228 -0.24 11.37 -5.34
C VAL A 228 1.22 11.53 -5.73
N ARG A 229 1.73 10.63 -6.55
CA ARG A 229 3.06 10.70 -7.17
C ARG A 229 2.93 10.65 -8.68
N GLY A 230 3.63 11.51 -9.39
CA GLY A 230 3.72 11.51 -10.86
C GLY A 230 4.71 12.56 -11.34
N ALA A 231 5.35 12.31 -12.50
CA ALA A 231 6.42 13.14 -13.06
C ALA A 231 7.47 13.57 -11.99
N ASP A 232 7.96 12.59 -11.21
CA ASP A 232 8.90 12.74 -10.08
C ASP A 232 8.48 13.67 -8.94
N LYS A 233 7.23 14.14 -8.94
CA LYS A 233 6.67 14.97 -7.89
C LYS A 233 5.76 14.15 -6.99
N LYS A 234 5.78 14.48 -5.70
CA LYS A 234 4.88 13.92 -4.69
C LYS A 234 4.04 15.04 -4.10
N ARG A 235 2.72 14.88 -4.06
CA ARG A 235 1.79 15.87 -3.52
C ARG A 235 0.79 15.20 -2.57
N LEU A 236 0.50 15.85 -1.46
CA LEU A 236 -0.59 15.46 -0.56
C LEU A 236 -1.84 16.26 -0.95
N ILE A 237 -2.88 15.57 -1.37
CA ILE A 237 -4.17 16.14 -1.72
C ILE A 237 -5.14 15.91 -0.55
N LYS A 238 -5.79 16.97 -0.08
CA LYS A 238 -6.76 16.93 1.02
C LYS A 238 -8.18 16.90 0.47
N ALA A 239 -9.14 16.50 1.31
CA ALA A 239 -10.56 16.59 1.00
C ALA A 239 -10.97 17.97 0.46
N GLY A 240 -11.81 17.98 -0.57
CA GLY A 240 -12.27 19.17 -1.29
C GLY A 240 -11.35 19.66 -2.41
N TYR A 241 -10.22 18.99 -2.64
CA TYR A 241 -9.25 19.36 -3.68
C TYR A 241 -9.04 18.23 -4.70
N GLY A 242 -8.59 18.61 -5.88
CA GLY A 242 -8.12 17.71 -6.91
C GLY A 242 -6.78 18.13 -7.50
N THR A 243 -6.16 17.22 -8.25
CA THR A 243 -4.96 17.49 -9.03
C THR A 243 -5.07 16.79 -10.38
N GLN A 244 -4.54 17.44 -11.41
CA GLN A 244 -4.27 16.80 -12.69
C GLN A 244 -2.78 16.46 -12.76
N VAL A 245 -2.46 15.30 -13.33
CA VAL A 245 -1.10 14.81 -13.50
C VAL A 245 -0.92 14.39 -14.96
N ALA A 246 0.20 14.82 -15.55
CA ALA A 246 0.62 14.52 -16.91
C ALA A 246 2.02 13.90 -16.87
#